data_AF-A0A920SD15-F1
#
_entry.id   AF-A0A920SD15-F1
#
_cell.length_a   1.000
_cell.length_b   1.000
_cell.length_c   1.000
_cell.angle_alpha   90.00
_cell.angle_beta   90.00
_cell.angle_gamma   90.00
#
_symmetry.space_group_name_H-M   'P 1'
#
loop_
_entity.id
_entity.type
_entity.pdbx_description
1 polymer ?
#
loop_
_entity_poly.entity_id
_entity_poly.type
_entity_poly.pdbx_seq_one_letter_code
_entity_poly.pdbx_strand_id
1 'polypeptide(L)'
;MANLNISLHSSRVRIAGSSREIQDYCWEQGWTDGLPVVPPTEDLVREMLSEYGGDPSDSLGRMQPGNSNITLEKLAVNAVMAGCLPEHFPRGDSCPESSP
;
A
#
# COMPACT_ATOMS: atom_id res chain seq x y z
N MET A 1 -8.30 -15.33 -5.72
CA MET A 1 -7.33 -15.98 -4.81
C MET A 1 -6.05 -15.17 -4.90
N ALA A 2 -5.68 -14.44 -3.85
CA ALA A 2 -4.51 -13.56 -3.86
C ALA A 2 -3.23 -14.37 -4.16
N ASN A 3 -2.42 -13.87 -5.08
CA ASN A 3 -1.20 -14.55 -5.51
C ASN A 3 -0.12 -14.37 -4.44
N LEU A 4 0.11 -15.40 -3.63
CA LEU A 4 1.07 -15.36 -2.50
C LEU A 4 2.55 -15.26 -2.94
N ASN A 5 2.83 -15.30 -4.25
CA ASN A 5 4.18 -15.24 -4.82
C ASN A 5 4.68 -13.81 -5.09
N ILE A 6 3.97 -12.79 -4.59
CA ILE A 6 4.34 -11.38 -4.74
C ILE A 6 5.38 -11.00 -3.68
N SER A 7 6.57 -10.57 -4.13
CA SER A 7 7.66 -10.10 -3.25
C SER A 7 7.39 -8.67 -2.77
N LEU A 8 7.46 -8.45 -1.46
CA LEU A 8 7.26 -7.15 -0.81
C LEU A 8 8.59 -6.62 -0.22
N HIS A 9 8.96 -5.40 -0.58
CA HIS A 9 10.23 -4.76 -0.26
C HIS A 9 10.12 -3.69 0.85
N SER A 10 8.92 -3.27 1.23
CA SER A 10 8.70 -2.27 2.26
C SER A 10 9.15 -2.75 3.65
N SER A 11 9.51 -1.79 4.50
CA SER A 11 9.91 -2.04 5.88
C SER A 11 8.78 -2.65 6.70
N ARG A 12 9.09 -3.68 7.49
CA ARG A 12 8.12 -4.37 8.34
C ARG A 12 8.29 -3.94 9.79
N VAL A 13 7.18 -3.57 10.41
CA VAL A 13 7.11 -3.27 11.85
C VAL A 13 6.22 -4.32 12.51
N ARG A 14 6.75 -4.99 13.53
CA ARG A 14 6.00 -5.98 14.31
C ARG A 14 5.57 -5.35 15.62
N ILE A 15 4.26 -5.25 15.82
CA ILE A 15 3.65 -4.76 17.05
C ILE A 15 2.94 -5.96 17.67
N ALA A 16 3.40 -6.41 18.83
CA ALA A 16 2.83 -7.56 19.54
C ALA A 16 1.54 -7.22 20.32
N GLY A 17 1.05 -5.99 20.14
CA GLY A 17 -0.05 -5.41 20.88
C GLY A 17 -1.44 -5.68 20.30
N SER A 18 -2.44 -5.20 21.02
CA SER A 18 -3.85 -5.09 20.60
C SER A 18 -4.03 -4.10 19.44
N SER A 19 -5.19 -4.13 18.77
CA SER A 19 -5.50 -3.18 17.68
C SER A 19 -5.28 -1.72 18.10
N ARG A 20 -5.52 -1.36 19.36
CA ARG A 20 -5.27 -0.01 19.88
C ARG A 20 -3.79 0.39 19.78
N GLU A 21 -2.87 -0.48 20.16
CA GLU A 21 -1.43 -0.19 20.12
C GLU A 21 -0.94 0.01 18.67
N ILE A 22 -1.56 -0.68 17.71
CA ILE A 22 -1.29 -0.45 16.29
C ILE A 22 -1.78 0.93 15.86
N GLN A 23 -2.99 1.33 16.27
CA GLN A 23 -3.51 2.67 15.98
C GLN A 23 -2.66 3.77 16.61
N ASP A 24 -2.29 3.60 17.87
CA ASP A 24 -1.47 4.56 18.61
C ASP A 24 -0.10 4.72 17.93
N TYR A 25 0.52 3.62 17.49
CA TYR A 25 1.75 3.67 16.71
C TYR A 25 1.59 4.44 15.38
N CYS A 26 0.54 4.13 14.60
CA CYS A 26 0.29 4.85 13.34
C CYS A 26 0.04 6.35 13.56
N TRP A 27 -0.62 6.72 14.66
CA TRP A 27 -0.82 8.11 15.07
C TRP A 27 0.50 8.79 15.45
N GLU A 28 1.34 8.15 16.28
CA GLU A 28 2.65 8.67 16.68
C GLU A 28 3.60 8.89 15.49
N GLN A 29 3.51 8.05 14.45
CA GLN A 29 4.26 8.22 13.21
C GLN A 29 3.68 9.31 12.28
N GLY A 30 2.50 9.85 12.60
CA GLY A 30 1.80 10.84 11.78
C GLY A 30 1.25 10.28 10.47
N TRP A 31 0.94 8.98 10.42
CA TRP A 31 0.42 8.32 9.21
C TRP A 31 -1.10 8.43 9.07
N THR A 32 -1.77 8.92 10.10
CA THR A 32 -3.23 9.04 10.15
C THR A 32 -3.63 10.50 10.31
N ASP A 33 -4.84 10.84 9.90
CA ASP A 33 -5.47 12.15 10.07
C ASP A 33 -6.19 12.30 11.43
N GLY A 34 -6.08 11.28 12.30
CA GLY A 34 -6.80 11.19 13.58
C GLY A 34 -7.93 10.17 13.56
N LEU A 35 -8.22 9.59 12.40
CA LEU A 35 -9.13 8.46 12.30
C LEU A 35 -8.40 7.13 12.40
N PRO A 36 -9.13 6.07 12.81
CA PRO A 36 -8.62 4.72 12.75
C PRO A 36 -8.27 4.30 11.31
N VAL A 37 -7.05 3.81 11.11
CA VAL A 37 -6.62 3.15 9.86
C VAL A 37 -6.75 1.64 9.95
N VAL A 38 -6.80 0.96 8.82
CA VAL A 38 -6.66 -0.49 8.73
C VAL A 38 -5.17 -0.84 8.74
N PRO A 39 -4.70 -1.78 9.59
CA PRO A 39 -3.29 -2.17 9.58
C PRO A 39 -2.88 -2.78 8.23
N PRO A 40 -1.84 -2.25 7.56
CA PRO A 40 -1.40 -2.77 6.27
C PRO A 40 -0.62 -4.07 6.46
N THR A 41 -1.35 -5.17 6.66
CA THR A 41 -0.77 -6.51 6.74
C THR A 41 -0.33 -7.00 5.36
N GLU A 42 0.67 -7.88 5.31
CA GLU A 42 1.18 -8.41 4.04
C GLU A 42 0.10 -9.08 3.20
N ASP A 43 -0.82 -9.81 3.84
CA ASP A 43 -1.89 -10.52 3.14
C ASP A 43 -2.84 -9.54 2.44
N LEU A 44 -3.26 -8.47 3.11
CA LEU A 44 -4.12 -7.43 2.54
C LEU A 44 -3.41 -6.67 1.41
N VAL A 45 -2.12 -6.39 1.57
CA VAL A 45 -1.33 -5.70 0.53
C VAL A 45 -1.17 -6.58 -0.70
N ARG A 46 -0.91 -7.89 -0.52
CA ARG A 46 -0.83 -8.84 -1.66
C ARG A 46 -2.17 -9.02 -2.35
N GLU A 47 -3.26 -9.04 -1.60
CA GLU A 47 -4.61 -9.05 -2.16
C GLU A 47 -4.85 -7.82 -3.04
N MET A 48 -4.50 -6.64 -2.53
CA MET A 48 -4.61 -5.38 -3.28
C MET A 48 -3.78 -5.39 -4.58
N LEU A 49 -2.54 -5.87 -4.50
CA LEU A 49 -1.63 -5.96 -5.66
C LEU A 49 -2.08 -7.00 -6.69
N SER A 50 -2.81 -8.04 -6.26
CA SER A 50 -3.27 -9.10 -7.15
C SER A 50 -4.32 -8.62 -8.16
N GLU A 51 -5.07 -7.56 -7.85
CA GLU A 51 -6.01 -6.93 -8.78
C GLU A 51 -5.32 -6.01 -9.81
N TYR A 52 -4.13 -5.48 -9.50
CA TYR A 52 -3.37 -4.63 -10.44
C TYR A 52 -2.66 -5.44 -11.53
N GLY A 53 -1.99 -6.54 -11.15
CA GLY A 53 -1.31 -7.45 -12.09
C GLY A 53 0.08 -7.01 -12.58
N GLY A 54 0.84 -6.25 -11.77
CA GLY A 54 2.16 -5.69 -12.12
C GLY A 54 3.23 -5.92 -11.05
N ASP A 55 4.47 -5.44 -11.27
CA ASP A 55 5.55 -5.60 -10.30
C ASP A 55 5.34 -4.62 -9.13
N PRO A 56 5.33 -5.09 -7.86
CA PRO A 56 5.23 -4.20 -6.69
C PRO A 56 6.31 -3.11 -6.62
N SER A 57 7.45 -3.36 -7.27
CA SER A 57 8.59 -2.46 -7.35
C SER A 57 8.45 -1.40 -8.45
N ASP A 58 7.46 -1.53 -9.34
CA ASP A 58 7.23 -0.59 -10.43
C ASP A 58 7.02 0.81 -9.87
N SER A 59 7.81 1.74 -10.39
CA SER A 59 7.69 3.15 -10.04
C SER A 59 6.53 3.79 -10.80
N LEU A 60 5.61 4.38 -10.05
CA LEU A 60 4.55 5.25 -10.59
C LEU A 60 5.04 6.70 -10.74
N GLY A 61 6.33 6.95 -10.50
CA GLY A 61 6.95 8.28 -10.50
C GLY A 61 7.39 8.72 -9.12
N ARG A 62 7.69 10.02 -9.00
CA ARG A 62 8.21 10.62 -7.76
C ARG A 62 7.21 11.64 -7.21
N MET A 63 6.89 11.54 -5.92
CA MET A 63 6.03 12.52 -5.25
C MET A 63 6.86 13.64 -4.62
N GLN A 64 6.50 14.88 -4.91
CA GLN A 64 6.89 16.02 -4.06
C GLN A 64 6.12 15.97 -2.73
N PRO A 65 6.66 16.53 -1.63
CA PRO A 65 7.90 17.30 -1.51
C PRO A 65 9.16 16.46 -1.22
N GLY A 66 9.02 15.21 -0.81
CA GLY A 66 10.15 14.34 -0.45
C GLY A 66 10.89 13.73 -1.66
N ASN A 67 10.41 13.98 -2.88
CA ASN A 67 10.87 13.42 -4.14
C ASN A 67 11.11 11.90 -4.09
N SER A 68 10.33 11.22 -3.25
CA SER A 68 10.46 9.80 -2.97
C SER A 68 9.81 9.00 -4.09
N ASN A 69 10.46 7.90 -4.46
CA ASN A 69 9.92 6.98 -5.45
C ASN A 69 8.64 6.35 -4.91
N ILE A 70 7.52 6.58 -5.60
CA ILE A 70 6.24 5.94 -5.29
C ILE A 70 6.22 4.64 -6.06
N THR A 71 6.40 3.54 -5.34
CA THR A 71 6.23 2.21 -5.94
C THR A 71 4.79 1.77 -5.83
N LEU A 72 4.38 0.83 -6.67
CA LEU A 72 3.07 0.22 -6.61
C LEU A 72 2.80 -0.40 -5.23
N GLU A 73 3.80 -1.02 -4.61
CA GLU A 73 3.73 -1.53 -3.23
C GLU A 73 3.34 -0.44 -2.22
N LYS A 74 3.96 0.75 -2.30
CA LYS A 74 3.65 1.86 -1.40
C LYS A 74 2.24 2.39 -1.63
N LEU A 75 1.78 2.41 -2.87
CA LEU A 75 0.40 2.80 -3.17
C LEU A 75 -0.58 1.79 -2.57
N ALA A 76 -0.33 0.49 -2.72
CA ALA A 76 -1.15 -0.57 -2.14
C ALA A 76 -1.20 -0.49 -0.62
N VAL A 77 -0.05 -0.26 0.05
CA VAL A 77 0.01 -0.05 1.51
C VAL A 77 -0.88 1.11 1.95
N ASN A 78 -0.78 2.27 1.30
CA ASN A 78 -1.61 3.43 1.64
C ASN A 78 -3.10 3.17 1.38
N ALA A 79 -3.43 2.47 0.30
CA ALA A 79 -4.81 2.15 -0.03
C ALA A 79 -5.42 1.17 1.00
N VAL A 80 -4.67 0.15 1.42
CA VAL A 80 -5.07 -0.72 2.53
C VAL A 80 -5.27 0.07 3.80
N MET A 81 -4.35 0.97 4.15
CA MET A 81 -4.48 1.82 5.35
C MET A 81 -5.75 2.66 5.36
N ALA A 82 -6.14 3.18 4.20
CA ALA A 82 -7.37 3.94 4.00
C ALA A 82 -8.65 3.08 4.03
N GLY A 83 -8.54 1.74 4.09
CA GLY A 83 -9.67 0.82 4.01
C GLY A 83 -10.23 0.66 2.59
N CYS A 84 -9.42 0.93 1.57
CA CYS A 84 -9.82 0.75 0.18
C CYS A 84 -10.02 -0.74 -0.12
N LEU A 85 -11.07 -1.06 -0.89
CA LEU A 85 -11.32 -2.42 -1.37
C LEU A 85 -10.49 -2.72 -2.62
N PRO A 86 -10.03 -3.97 -2.83
CA PRO A 86 -9.26 -4.36 -4.02
C PRO A 86 -9.94 -4.00 -5.35
N GLU A 87 -11.27 -4.07 -5.40
CA GLU A 87 -12.06 -3.71 -6.58
C GLU A 87 -11.96 -2.24 -7.00
N HIS A 88 -11.60 -1.34 -6.08
CA HIS A 88 -11.38 0.08 -6.36
C HIS A 88 -9.92 0.40 -6.66
N PHE A 89 -9.02 -0.57 -6.50
CA PHE A 89 -7.61 -0.36 -6.79
C PHE A 89 -7.44 -0.22 -8.31
N PRO A 90 -6.56 0.67 -8.78
CA PRO A 90 -6.33 0.83 -10.22
C PRO A 90 -5.97 -0.51 -10.85
N ARG A 91 -6.44 -0.76 -12.07
CA ARG A 91 -5.99 -1.91 -12.86
C ARG A 91 -4.86 -1.49 -13.78
N GLY A 92 -3.82 -2.31 -13.90
CA GLY A 92 -2.62 -2.01 -14.67
C GLY A 92 -2.86 -1.76 -16.17
N ASP A 93 -4.00 -2.20 -16.70
CA ASP A 93 -4.43 -2.00 -18.09
C ASP A 93 -5.04 -0.62 -18.36
N SER A 94 -5.31 0.17 -17.32
CA SER A 94 -6.06 1.43 -17.43
C SER A 94 -5.22 2.68 -17.71
N CYS A 95 -3.88 2.60 -17.65
CA CYS A 95 -3.02 3.72 -18.02
C CYS A 95 -2.67 3.61 -19.51
N PRO A 96 -3.24 4.45 -20.41
CA PRO A 96 -2.77 4.48 -21.79
C PRO A 96 -1.28 4.83 -21.75
N GLU A 97 -0.46 4.00 -22.39
CA GLU A 97 0.96 4.25 -22.57
C GLU A 97 1.14 5.74 -22.88
N SER A 98 1.84 6.44 -21.97
CA SER A 98 2.31 7.79 -22.22
C SER A 98 3.09 7.74 -23.54
N SER A 99 2.41 8.19 -24.60
CA SER A 99 2.97 8.25 -25.94
C SER A 99 4.28 9.06 -25.91
N PRO A 100 5.27 8.66 -26.72
CA PRO A 100 6.66 9.11 -26.63
C PRO A 100 6.87 10.62 -26.78
#